data_AF-A0AAE2Y6K4-F1
#
_entry.id   AF-A0AAE2Y6K4-F1
#
_cell.length_a   1.000
_cell.length_b   1.000
_cell.length_c   1.000
_cell.angle_alpha   90.00
_cell.angle_beta   90.00
_cell.angle_gamma   90.00
#
_symmetry.space_group_name_H-M   'P 1'
#
loop_
_entity.id
_entity.type
_entity.pdbx_description
1 polymer ?
#
loop_
_entity_poly.entity_id
_entity_poly.type
_entity_poly.pdbx_seq_one_letter_code
_entity_poly.pdbx_strand_id
1 'polypeptide(L)'
;MVNKLELDATLEALKSFRVRALFGGEKEIVECGKITHEEWEKLLDFVVDDETERRKVLLTVRKLGSASLPQLEKELEMSNFVIQKHLRLLEYEGLVERSIGGDSETVYRPVLKSKPSRPPFEKIKFIVDEKLCVDCGACVSYCPTNAITIVDEAPVIDEDKCIGCGICNSVACPRTFLYLDLLRHYVKGEPCKLDQEPIAAYKSAHAAQTMKEEIRKVCQDGGVVTSILAYLFDHNLIDGALLVKKRGENWTSEPVVVTNKDELLETAGTKYVVTPTLVGLEKAKKKGLKKIAVVGTPCQIQAVRKVQVFSSAFQEVMGNILLIIGIFCMENFSYQNMKKIVEEYCKVNLENARKMDINKGQFSVHPKSGEKSSVPIKDITGLARPACHVCPDLTNELADISVGSIGSPPGWSTVIIRTEKGGEIF
;
A
#
# COMPACT_ATOMS: atom_id res chain seq x y z
N MET A 1 8.37 14.57 37.73
CA MET A 1 9.37 15.44 37.06
C MET A 1 9.39 15.02 35.60
N VAL A 2 9.04 15.92 34.68
CA VAL A 2 9.13 15.62 33.23
C VAL A 2 10.61 15.45 32.87
N ASN A 3 10.95 14.36 32.18
CA ASN A 3 12.32 14.10 31.71
C ASN A 3 12.76 15.26 30.80
N LYS A 4 13.94 15.87 31.05
CA LYS A 4 14.42 17.01 30.26
C LYS A 4 14.51 16.68 28.75
N LEU A 5 14.91 15.45 28.41
CA LEU A 5 14.97 15.01 27.01
C LEU A 5 13.58 14.98 26.37
N GLU A 6 12.56 14.57 27.11
CA GLU A 6 11.17 14.54 26.64
C GLU A 6 10.70 15.95 26.30
N LEU A 7 10.88 16.89 27.23
CA LEU A 7 10.48 18.29 27.05
C LEU A 7 11.20 18.94 25.85
N ASP A 8 12.52 18.76 25.76
CA ASP A 8 13.32 19.31 24.66
C ASP A 8 12.88 18.70 23.31
N ALA A 9 12.59 17.40 23.27
CA ALA A 9 12.12 16.72 22.07
C ALA A 9 10.72 17.19 21.65
N THR A 10 9.77 17.34 22.57
CA THR A 10 8.42 17.84 22.28
C THR A 10 8.47 19.27 21.74
N LEU A 11 9.29 20.14 22.33
CA LEU A 11 9.46 21.51 21.85
C LEU A 11 10.02 21.56 20.42
N GLU A 12 10.92 20.64 20.05
CA GLU A 12 11.39 20.50 18.67
C GLU A 12 10.35 19.86 17.75
N ALA A 13 9.54 18.93 18.25
CA ALA A 13 8.45 18.29 17.49
C ALA A 13 7.38 19.30 17.07
N LEU A 14 7.01 20.24 17.94
CA LEU A 14 6.07 21.32 17.64
C LEU A 14 6.55 22.25 16.52
N LYS A 15 7.87 22.34 16.29
CA LYS A 15 8.46 23.11 15.17
C LYS A 15 8.43 22.33 13.87
N SER A 16 8.19 21.01 13.91
CA SER A 16 8.19 20.15 12.74
C SER A 16 7.19 20.64 11.70
N PHE A 17 7.53 20.42 10.44
CA PHE A 17 6.65 20.78 9.34
C PHE A 17 5.29 20.06 9.41
N ARG A 18 5.29 18.78 9.83
CA ARG A 18 4.07 17.96 9.87
C ARG A 18 3.08 18.47 10.92
N VAL A 19 3.55 18.72 12.14
CA VAL A 19 2.70 19.28 13.22
C VAL A 19 2.16 20.64 12.82
N ARG A 20 3.02 21.54 12.32
CA ARG A 20 2.58 22.88 11.91
C ARG A 20 1.58 22.87 10.75
N ALA A 21 1.75 21.97 9.78
CA ALA A 21 0.82 21.84 8.65
C ALA A 21 -0.55 21.31 9.10
N LEU A 22 -0.60 20.31 9.99
CA LEU A 22 -1.86 19.77 10.50
C LEU A 22 -2.57 20.75 11.45
N PHE A 23 -1.82 21.41 12.34
CA PHE A 23 -2.36 22.41 13.24
C PHE A 23 -2.86 23.64 12.49
N GLY A 24 -2.01 24.20 11.61
CA GLY A 24 -2.37 25.39 10.82
C GLY A 24 -3.43 25.13 9.75
N GLY A 25 -3.66 23.87 9.38
CA GLY A 25 -4.67 23.45 8.40
C GLY A 25 -5.95 22.90 9.02
N GLU A 26 -6.18 23.07 10.33
CA GLU A 26 -7.36 22.56 11.06
C GLU A 26 -8.66 22.87 10.30
N LYS A 27 -8.83 24.15 9.93
CA LYS A 27 -10.03 24.63 9.26
C LYS A 27 -10.27 23.88 7.94
N GLU A 28 -9.27 23.82 7.06
CA GLU A 28 -9.37 23.15 5.76
C GLU A 28 -9.62 21.64 5.90
N ILE A 29 -9.04 21.01 6.93
CA ILE A 29 -9.20 19.58 7.21
C ILE A 29 -10.63 19.28 7.66
N VAL A 30 -11.16 20.04 8.61
CA VAL A 30 -12.49 19.81 9.20
C VAL A 30 -13.60 20.24 8.23
N GLU A 31 -13.48 21.41 7.59
CA GLU A 31 -14.51 21.94 6.68
C GLU A 31 -14.70 21.09 5.42
N CYS A 32 -13.67 20.34 4.98
CA CYS A 32 -13.81 19.45 3.82
C CYS A 32 -14.67 18.20 4.11
N GLY A 33 -15.01 17.95 5.39
CA GLY A 33 -15.91 16.89 5.83
C GLY A 33 -15.35 15.46 5.77
N LYS A 34 -14.06 15.29 5.45
CA LYS A 34 -13.41 13.96 5.43
C LYS A 34 -13.01 13.51 6.84
N ILE A 35 -12.54 14.44 7.67
CA ILE A 35 -12.06 14.18 9.03
C ILE A 35 -12.89 15.05 9.97
N THR A 36 -13.44 14.47 11.03
CA THR A 36 -14.18 15.25 12.03
C THR A 36 -13.21 16.05 12.92
N HIS A 37 -13.70 17.05 13.64
CA HIS A 37 -12.85 17.78 14.60
C HIS A 37 -12.19 16.86 15.63
N GLU A 38 -12.96 15.92 16.20
CA GLU A 38 -12.44 14.93 17.18
C GLU A 38 -11.37 14.01 16.55
N GLU A 39 -11.54 13.62 15.29
CA GLU A 39 -10.53 12.83 14.58
C GLU A 39 -9.28 13.64 14.25
N TRP A 40 -9.43 14.94 13.96
CA TRP A 40 -8.31 15.84 13.75
C TRP A 40 -7.51 16.05 15.04
N GLU A 41 -8.16 16.23 16.20
CA GLU A 41 -7.49 16.33 17.50
C GLU A 41 -6.66 15.08 17.79
N LYS A 42 -7.27 13.89 17.66
CA LYS A 42 -6.56 12.61 17.84
C LYS A 42 -5.39 12.44 16.88
N LEU A 43 -5.58 12.85 15.64
CA LEU A 43 -4.53 12.79 14.62
C LEU A 43 -3.38 13.75 14.95
N LEU A 44 -3.69 14.96 15.42
CA LEU A 44 -2.69 15.95 15.81
C LEU A 44 -1.88 15.45 17.00
N ASP A 45 -2.54 14.94 18.05
CA ASP A 45 -1.89 14.38 19.25
C ASP A 45 -0.91 13.26 18.85
N PHE A 46 -1.38 12.30 18.05
CA PHE A 46 -0.52 11.21 17.57
C PHE A 46 0.69 11.71 16.78
N VAL A 47 0.50 12.70 15.90
CA VAL A 47 1.61 13.24 15.10
C VAL A 47 2.59 14.01 15.98
N VAL A 48 2.13 14.69 17.04
CA VAL A 48 3.00 15.33 18.03
C VAL A 48 3.82 14.28 18.78
N ASP A 49 3.20 13.17 19.19
CA ASP A 49 3.87 12.08 19.89
C ASP A 49 4.91 11.37 18.98
N ASP A 50 4.53 11.00 17.75
CA ASP A 50 5.44 10.37 16.78
C ASP A 50 6.62 11.28 16.43
N GLU A 51 6.38 12.58 16.26
CA GLU A 51 7.45 13.57 16.07
C GLU A 51 8.31 13.73 17.32
N THR A 52 7.73 13.68 18.52
CA THR A 52 8.47 13.74 19.78
C THR A 52 9.43 12.56 19.90
N GLU A 53 8.94 11.33 19.70
CA GLU A 53 9.78 10.13 19.63
C GLU A 53 10.92 10.28 18.62
N ARG A 54 10.61 10.78 17.43
CA ARG A 54 11.59 11.01 16.37
C ARG A 54 12.66 12.02 16.77
N ARG A 55 12.27 13.09 17.46
CA ARG A 55 13.22 14.10 17.98
C ARG A 55 14.06 13.55 19.14
N LYS A 56 13.51 12.69 20.00
CA LYS A 56 14.29 11.97 21.02
C LYS A 56 15.42 11.17 20.37
N VAL A 57 15.10 10.38 19.34
CA VAL A 57 16.11 9.62 18.58
C VAL A 57 17.20 10.54 18.03
N LEU A 58 16.82 11.63 17.36
CA LEU A 58 17.79 12.59 16.79
C LEU A 58 18.68 13.25 17.86
N LEU A 59 18.08 13.72 18.96
CA LEU A 59 18.80 14.38 20.04
C LEU A 59 19.78 13.42 20.73
N THR A 60 19.41 12.14 20.90
CA THR A 60 20.30 11.12 21.44
C THR A 60 21.47 10.83 20.49
N VAL A 61 21.22 10.68 19.18
CA VAL A 61 22.30 10.54 18.18
C VAL A 61 23.25 11.74 18.21
N ARG A 62 22.72 12.97 18.35
CA ARG A 62 23.53 14.20 18.49
C ARG A 62 24.35 14.22 19.77
N LYS A 63 23.76 13.84 20.91
CA LYS A 63 24.44 13.76 22.21
C LYS A 63 25.60 12.77 22.17
N LEU A 64 25.42 11.63 21.51
CA LEU A 64 26.43 10.58 21.40
C LEU A 64 27.47 10.85 20.30
N GLY A 65 27.17 11.73 19.34
CA GLY A 65 28.02 12.02 18.16
C GLY A 65 28.01 10.89 17.11
N SER A 66 27.87 9.64 17.55
CA SER A 66 27.56 8.47 16.73
C SER A 66 26.91 7.42 17.61
N ALA A 67 25.89 6.72 17.11
CA ALA A 67 25.19 5.70 17.88
C ALA A 67 24.85 4.47 17.04
N SER A 68 25.05 3.28 17.60
CA SER A 68 24.50 2.04 17.05
C SER A 68 23.07 1.80 17.55
N LEU A 69 22.36 0.87 16.91
CA LEU A 69 20.98 0.58 17.28
C LEU A 69 20.84 0.03 18.72
N PRO A 70 21.67 -0.92 19.19
CA PRO A 70 21.67 -1.36 20.59
C PRO A 70 21.95 -0.23 21.60
N GLN A 71 22.81 0.72 21.26
CA GLN A 71 23.07 1.89 22.11
C GLN A 71 21.82 2.77 22.23
N LEU A 72 21.12 3.00 21.13
CA LEU A 72 19.88 3.79 21.12
C LEU A 72 18.76 3.11 21.89
N GLU A 73 18.60 1.78 21.76
CA GLU A 73 17.62 1.02 22.54
C GLU A 73 17.83 1.19 24.04
N LYS A 74 19.10 1.09 24.48
CA LYS A 74 19.47 1.27 25.89
C LYS A 74 19.19 2.68 26.40
N GLU A 75 19.44 3.71 25.60
CA GLU A 75 19.30 5.12 26.02
C GLU A 75 17.85 5.63 25.96
N LEU A 76 17.03 5.10 25.04
CA LEU A 76 15.70 5.65 24.76
C LEU A 76 14.54 4.86 25.36
N GLU A 77 14.77 3.64 25.85
CA GLU A 77 13.72 2.72 26.33
C GLU A 77 12.62 2.49 25.27
N MET A 78 12.99 2.58 23.98
CA MET A 78 12.12 2.36 22.83
C MET A 78 12.48 1.05 22.15
N SER A 79 11.50 0.38 21.53
CA SER A 79 11.76 -0.86 20.81
C SER A 79 12.64 -0.63 19.57
N ASN A 80 13.38 -1.67 19.18
CA ASN A 80 14.17 -1.73 17.96
C ASN A 80 13.44 -1.17 16.74
N PHE A 81 12.20 -1.61 16.56
CA PHE A 81 11.35 -1.25 15.44
C PHE A 81 11.04 0.25 15.41
N VAL A 82 10.66 0.82 16.55
CA VAL A 82 10.31 2.25 16.64
C VAL A 82 11.54 3.12 16.38
N ILE A 83 12.70 2.75 16.95
CA ILE A 83 13.95 3.47 16.71
C ILE A 83 14.35 3.38 15.23
N GLN A 84 14.31 2.19 14.63
CA GLN A 84 14.62 2.01 13.21
C GLN A 84 13.70 2.84 12.31
N LYS A 85 12.38 2.82 12.56
CA LYS A 85 11.38 3.64 11.84
C LYS A 85 11.79 5.11 11.82
N HIS A 86 12.14 5.65 12.99
CA HIS A 86 12.53 7.05 13.14
C HIS A 86 13.88 7.37 12.52
N LEU A 87 14.87 6.49 12.66
CA LEU A 87 16.17 6.64 12.00
C LEU A 87 16.04 6.67 10.48
N ARG A 88 15.18 5.83 9.89
CA ARG A 88 14.91 5.84 8.44
C ARG A 88 14.32 7.18 7.98
N LEU A 89 13.37 7.74 8.73
CA LEU A 89 12.83 9.06 8.42
C LEU A 89 13.86 10.18 8.60
N LEU A 90 14.69 10.11 9.62
CA LEU A 90 15.77 11.09 9.85
C LEU A 90 16.85 11.01 8.77
N GLU A 91 17.15 9.80 8.27
CA GLU A 91 18.01 9.56 7.11
C GLU A 91 17.40 10.18 5.85
N TYR A 92 16.11 9.97 5.61
CA TYR A 92 15.39 10.56 4.49
C TYR A 92 15.37 12.10 4.54
N GLU A 93 15.21 12.68 5.73
CA GLU A 93 15.29 14.14 5.95
C GLU A 93 16.72 14.69 5.88
N GLY A 94 17.73 13.83 5.75
CA GLY A 94 19.14 14.22 5.73
C GLY A 94 19.66 14.75 7.07
N LEU A 95 19.02 14.39 8.18
CA LEU A 95 19.41 14.80 9.54
C LEU A 95 20.36 13.79 10.20
N VAL A 96 20.36 12.56 9.71
CA VAL A 96 21.24 11.47 10.14
C VAL A 96 21.80 10.77 8.90
N GLU A 97 23.05 10.34 8.97
CA GLU A 97 23.65 9.46 7.97
C GLU A 97 23.97 8.10 8.60
N ARG A 98 23.83 7.04 7.81
CA ARG A 98 24.23 5.68 8.23
C ARG A 98 25.56 5.30 7.61
N SER A 99 26.34 4.53 8.35
CA SER A 99 27.59 3.94 7.88
C SER A 99 27.76 2.55 8.50
N ILE A 100 28.62 1.75 7.90
CA ILE A 100 29.02 0.46 8.47
C ILE A 100 30.27 0.72 9.33
N GLY A 101 30.16 0.41 10.63
CA GLY A 101 31.26 0.48 11.59
C GLY A 101 32.24 -0.68 11.44
N GLY A 102 33.31 -0.67 12.24
CA GLY A 102 34.41 -1.65 12.16
C GLY A 102 33.98 -3.11 12.34
N ASP A 103 32.94 -3.35 13.14
CA ASP A 103 32.41 -4.70 13.41
C ASP A 103 31.27 -5.12 12.47
N SER A 104 31.13 -4.45 11.31
CA SER A 104 29.97 -4.58 10.42
C SER A 104 28.63 -4.13 11.03
N GLU A 105 28.67 -3.45 12.18
CA GLU A 105 27.49 -2.87 12.83
C GLU A 105 27.06 -1.58 12.12
N THR A 106 25.75 -1.37 11.94
CA THR A 106 25.25 -0.09 11.41
C THR A 106 25.31 0.99 12.48
N VAL A 107 26.01 2.08 12.17
CA VAL A 107 26.18 3.24 13.05
C VAL A 107 25.59 4.48 12.38
N TYR A 108 24.88 5.28 13.17
CA TYR A 108 24.20 6.49 12.76
C TYR A 108 24.94 7.72 13.29
N ARG A 109 25.16 8.72 12.43
CA ARG A 109 25.81 9.99 12.80
C ARG A 109 24.91 11.18 12.47
N PRO A 110 24.92 12.24 13.29
CA PRO A 110 24.15 13.43 13.01
C PRO A 110 24.76 14.21 11.85
N VAL A 111 23.92 14.68 10.93
CA VAL A 111 24.35 15.60 9.88
C VAL A 111 24.21 17.04 10.42
N LEU A 112 25.34 17.73 10.57
CA LEU A 112 25.40 19.08 11.17
C LEU A 112 25.19 20.23 10.17
N LYS A 113 24.94 19.94 8.88
CA LYS A 113 24.80 20.97 7.83
C LYS A 113 23.51 21.80 7.98
N SER A 114 23.56 23.05 7.52
CA SER A 114 22.46 24.02 7.58
C SER A 114 21.37 23.71 6.55
N LYS A 115 20.21 23.24 7.03
CA LYS A 115 18.96 22.92 6.30
C LYS A 115 19.15 21.93 5.11
N PRO A 116 18.28 20.91 4.98
CA PRO A 116 18.25 20.12 3.76
C PRO A 116 18.01 21.04 2.55
N SER A 117 18.71 20.80 1.44
CA SER A 117 18.60 21.58 0.20
C SER A 117 17.26 21.38 -0.53
N ARG A 118 16.45 20.43 -0.07
CA ARG A 118 15.11 20.13 -0.59
C ARG A 118 14.08 20.24 0.53
N PRO A 119 12.82 20.63 0.24
CA PRO A 119 11.74 20.49 1.21
C PRO A 119 11.68 19.03 1.68
N PRO A 120 11.42 18.77 2.98
CA PRO A 120 11.53 17.43 3.54
C PRO A 120 10.62 16.42 2.83
N PHE A 121 9.51 16.88 2.25
CA PHE A 121 8.60 16.07 1.44
C PHE A 121 8.11 16.88 0.23
N GLU A 122 8.55 16.52 -0.97
CA GLU A 122 8.02 17.08 -2.21
C GLU A 122 6.59 16.58 -2.46
N LYS A 123 5.76 17.34 -3.17
CA LYS A 123 4.44 16.85 -3.61
C LYS A 123 4.63 15.65 -4.54
N ILE A 124 3.69 14.71 -4.55
CA ILE A 124 3.75 13.48 -5.37
C ILE A 124 3.74 13.74 -6.88
N LYS A 125 3.60 14.99 -7.33
CA LYS A 125 3.67 15.39 -8.74
C LYS A 125 4.94 14.86 -9.43
N PHE A 126 6.10 14.92 -8.77
CA PHE A 126 7.35 14.35 -9.29
C PHE A 126 7.23 12.85 -9.63
N ILE A 127 6.53 12.06 -8.81
CA ILE A 127 6.32 10.62 -9.07
C ILE A 127 5.47 10.38 -10.32
N VAL A 128 4.54 11.29 -10.61
CA VAL A 128 3.72 11.24 -11.83
C VAL A 128 4.55 11.65 -13.04
N ASP A 129 5.29 12.75 -12.93
CA ASP A 129 6.11 13.30 -14.01
C ASP A 129 7.22 12.30 -14.45
N GLU A 130 7.81 11.57 -13.49
CA GLU A 130 8.78 10.48 -13.74
C GLU A 130 8.13 9.14 -14.14
N LYS A 131 6.80 9.10 -14.33
CA LYS A 131 6.03 7.89 -14.71
C LYS A 131 6.16 6.71 -13.73
N LEU A 132 6.51 7.00 -12.48
CA LEU A 132 6.63 6.03 -11.39
C LEU A 132 5.30 5.79 -10.66
N CYS A 133 4.27 6.60 -10.92
CA CYS A 133 2.96 6.43 -10.32
C CYS A 133 2.32 5.07 -10.68
N VAL A 134 1.89 4.34 -9.65
CA VAL A 134 1.21 3.03 -9.75
C VAL A 134 -0.31 3.13 -9.69
N ASP A 135 -0.87 4.34 -9.63
CA ASP A 135 -2.31 4.63 -9.54
C ASP A 135 -3.02 3.76 -8.48
N CYS A 136 -2.46 3.71 -7.27
CA CYS A 136 -3.02 2.92 -6.17
C CYS A 136 -4.18 3.62 -5.46
N GLY A 137 -4.26 4.95 -5.53
CA GLY A 137 -5.29 5.75 -4.85
C GLY A 137 -5.01 6.12 -3.38
N ALA A 138 -3.91 5.67 -2.77
CA ALA A 138 -3.63 5.92 -1.36
C ALA A 138 -3.55 7.42 -1.03
N CYS A 139 -2.89 8.21 -1.89
CA CYS A 139 -2.74 9.65 -1.69
C CYS A 139 -4.08 10.40 -1.68
N VAL A 140 -5.08 9.94 -2.43
CA VAL A 140 -6.45 10.49 -2.42
C VAL A 140 -7.10 10.23 -1.07
N SER A 141 -7.12 8.97 -0.65
CA SER A 141 -7.77 8.56 0.59
C SER A 141 -7.18 9.23 1.82
N TYR A 142 -5.85 9.25 1.92
CA TYR A 142 -5.14 9.81 3.07
C TYR A 142 -4.90 11.33 3.01
N CYS A 143 -5.29 12.01 1.92
CA CYS A 143 -5.24 13.47 1.89
C CYS A 143 -6.30 14.04 2.84
N PRO A 144 -5.90 14.77 3.90
CA PRO A 144 -6.85 15.20 4.94
C PRO A 144 -7.77 16.34 4.48
N THR A 145 -7.42 17.05 3.40
CA THR A 145 -8.19 18.21 2.88
C THR A 145 -8.91 17.92 1.55
N ASN A 146 -8.97 16.67 1.10
CA ASN A 146 -9.53 16.31 -0.22
C ASN A 146 -8.88 17.04 -1.41
N ALA A 147 -7.61 17.43 -1.29
CA ALA A 147 -6.88 18.17 -2.32
C ALA A 147 -6.39 17.30 -3.50
N ILE A 148 -6.65 15.98 -3.51
CA ILE A 148 -6.13 15.08 -4.55
C ILE A 148 -7.27 14.29 -5.17
N THR A 149 -7.33 14.24 -6.49
CA THR A 149 -8.29 13.43 -7.28
C THR A 149 -7.55 12.60 -8.32
N ILE A 150 -8.16 11.52 -8.82
CA ILE A 150 -7.60 10.77 -9.97
C ILE A 150 -8.24 11.27 -11.25
N VAL A 151 -7.42 11.71 -12.20
CA VAL A 151 -7.80 12.09 -13.56
C VAL A 151 -6.88 11.35 -14.51
N ASP A 152 -7.44 10.66 -15.51
CA ASP A 152 -6.68 9.91 -16.52
C ASP A 152 -5.60 8.97 -15.94
N GLU A 153 -5.98 8.15 -14.94
CA GLU A 153 -5.10 7.17 -14.26
C GLU A 153 -3.88 7.79 -13.54
N ALA A 154 -3.98 9.07 -13.16
CA ALA A 154 -2.96 9.80 -12.40
C ALA A 154 -3.56 10.73 -11.33
N PRO A 155 -2.89 10.94 -10.18
CA PRO A 155 -3.32 11.90 -9.19
C PRO A 155 -3.06 13.34 -9.64
N VAL A 156 -4.08 14.20 -9.51
CA VAL A 156 -4.02 15.65 -9.73
C VAL A 156 -4.26 16.35 -8.40
N ILE A 157 -3.40 17.32 -8.08
CA ILE A 157 -3.45 18.10 -6.84
C ILE A 157 -4.16 19.43 -7.11
N ASP A 158 -5.18 19.72 -6.32
CA ASP A 158 -5.81 21.03 -6.19
C ASP A 158 -4.95 21.89 -5.25
N GLU A 159 -4.23 22.86 -5.82
CA GLU A 159 -3.28 23.70 -5.10
C GLU A 159 -3.96 24.61 -4.07
N ASP A 160 -5.22 25.00 -4.30
CA ASP A 160 -5.98 25.87 -3.40
C ASP A 160 -6.43 25.13 -2.14
N LYS A 161 -6.64 23.81 -2.22
CA LYS A 161 -6.98 22.95 -1.06
C LYS A 161 -5.77 22.35 -0.36
N CYS A 162 -4.60 22.42 -0.98
CA CYS A 162 -3.41 21.71 -0.50
C CYS A 162 -2.70 22.51 0.60
N ILE A 163 -2.83 22.05 1.85
CA ILE A 163 -2.10 22.62 3.01
C ILE A 163 -0.60 22.24 3.05
N GLY A 164 -0.08 21.59 2.02
CA GLY A 164 1.33 21.23 1.91
C GLY A 164 1.84 20.13 2.85
N CYS A 165 1.01 19.51 3.70
CA CYS A 165 1.38 18.57 4.77
C CYS A 165 2.34 17.41 4.43
N GLY A 166 2.52 17.05 3.15
CA GLY A 166 3.48 16.04 2.72
C GLY A 166 3.07 14.58 2.97
N ILE A 167 1.89 14.32 3.54
CA ILE A 167 1.37 12.97 3.85
C ILE A 167 1.28 12.08 2.60
N CYS A 168 0.87 12.67 1.46
CA CYS A 168 0.81 11.95 0.20
C CYS A 168 2.16 11.35 -0.22
N ASN A 169 3.27 12.03 0.10
CA ASN A 169 4.62 11.57 -0.21
C ASN A 169 5.18 10.68 0.92
N SER A 170 5.16 11.18 2.15
CA SER A 170 5.88 10.59 3.26
C SER A 170 5.21 9.35 3.84
N VAL A 171 3.89 9.25 3.76
CA VAL A 171 3.13 8.15 4.37
C VAL A 171 2.44 7.31 3.30
N ALA A 172 1.74 7.94 2.35
CA ALA A 172 0.81 7.20 1.48
C ALA A 172 1.46 6.59 0.22
N CYS A 173 2.37 7.30 -0.46
CA CYS A 173 2.90 6.84 -1.75
C CYS A 173 3.95 5.72 -1.56
N PRO A 174 3.77 4.54 -2.20
CA PRO A 174 4.75 3.44 -2.12
C PRO A 174 5.96 3.63 -3.04
N ARG A 175 5.97 4.72 -3.85
CA ARG A 175 7.00 5.02 -4.84
C ARG A 175 7.93 6.17 -4.45
N THR A 176 7.81 6.65 -3.22
CA THR A 176 8.80 7.53 -2.59
C THR A 176 9.80 6.64 -1.85
N PHE A 177 10.12 6.91 -0.57
CA PHE A 177 10.88 5.94 0.20
C PHE A 177 10.02 4.71 0.54
N LEU A 178 10.61 3.52 0.47
CA LEU A 178 9.95 2.26 0.84
C LEU A 178 10.98 1.35 1.50
N TYR A 179 10.98 1.32 2.84
CA TYR A 179 11.91 0.51 3.63
C TYR A 179 11.33 -0.90 3.81
N LEU A 180 11.52 -1.76 2.80
CA LEU A 180 10.95 -3.12 2.78
C LEU A 180 11.37 -3.96 3.98
N ASP A 181 12.61 -3.80 4.48
CA ASP A 181 13.09 -4.41 5.71
C ASP A 181 12.19 -4.10 6.91
N LEU A 182 11.82 -2.83 7.07
CA LEU A 182 10.93 -2.38 8.14
C LEU A 182 9.49 -2.84 7.94
N LEU A 183 8.98 -2.80 6.70
CA LEU A 183 7.63 -3.28 6.40
C LEU A 183 7.50 -4.80 6.62
N ARG A 184 8.52 -5.57 6.23
CA ARG A 184 8.58 -7.02 6.50
C ARG A 184 8.67 -7.31 8.00
N HIS A 185 9.46 -6.54 8.75
CA HIS A 185 9.51 -6.63 10.21
C HIS A 185 8.11 -6.41 10.78
N TYR A 186 7.42 -5.33 10.39
CA TYR A 186 6.07 -5.05 10.85
C TYR A 186 5.09 -6.20 10.59
N VAL A 187 5.13 -6.80 9.40
CA VAL A 187 4.24 -7.90 9.02
C VAL A 187 4.54 -9.18 9.79
N LYS A 188 5.83 -9.50 10.03
CA LYS A 188 6.21 -10.72 10.75
C LYS A 188 6.18 -10.60 12.27
N GLY A 189 6.28 -9.38 12.80
CA GLY A 189 6.46 -9.12 14.23
C GLY A 189 7.89 -9.29 14.73
N GLU A 190 8.86 -9.55 13.84
CA GLU A 190 10.28 -9.72 14.20
C GLU A 190 11.23 -9.20 13.10
N PRO A 191 12.48 -8.80 13.44
CA PRO A 191 13.45 -8.31 12.48
C PRO A 191 13.72 -9.31 11.36
N CYS A 192 13.61 -8.84 10.11
CA CYS A 192 13.87 -9.65 8.93
C CYS A 192 15.23 -9.29 8.32
N LYS A 193 16.10 -10.28 8.09
CA LYS A 193 17.25 -10.08 7.21
C LYS A 193 16.75 -9.91 5.77
N LEU A 194 17.34 -8.96 5.03
CA LEU A 194 17.13 -8.80 3.59
C LEU A 194 17.68 -10.05 2.88
N ASP A 195 16.75 -10.96 2.59
CA ASP A 195 16.78 -12.05 1.62
C ASP A 195 17.68 -13.28 1.87
N GLN A 196 17.03 -14.45 1.86
CA GLN A 196 17.55 -15.69 1.28
C GLN A 196 16.54 -16.39 0.35
N GLU A 197 15.30 -15.89 0.22
CA GLU A 197 14.18 -16.63 -0.39
C GLU A 197 13.48 -15.80 -1.48
N PRO A 198 13.25 -16.35 -2.70
CA PRO A 198 12.74 -15.62 -3.87
C PRO A 198 11.28 -15.17 -3.77
N ILE A 199 10.51 -15.64 -2.78
CA ILE A 199 9.09 -15.29 -2.56
C ILE A 199 8.83 -14.65 -1.18
N ALA A 200 9.90 -14.17 -0.55
CA ALA A 200 9.97 -13.73 0.84
C ALA A 200 9.58 -14.84 1.83
N ALA A 201 9.67 -14.57 3.13
CA ALA A 201 9.26 -15.57 4.11
C ALA A 201 7.74 -15.65 4.23
N TYR A 202 7.27 -16.84 4.58
CA TYR A 202 5.87 -17.20 4.74
C TYR A 202 5.76 -18.33 5.76
N LYS A 203 4.56 -18.57 6.28
CA LYS A 203 4.26 -19.62 7.25
C LYS A 203 3.97 -20.97 6.58
N SER A 204 3.15 -20.94 5.53
CA SER A 204 2.79 -22.13 4.74
C SER A 204 2.33 -21.74 3.34
N ALA A 205 2.46 -22.65 2.38
CA ALA A 205 1.97 -22.48 1.03
C ALA A 205 1.10 -23.68 0.62
N HIS A 206 0.00 -23.40 -0.09
CA HIS A 206 -1.03 -24.38 -0.44
C HIS A 206 -1.49 -24.18 -1.89
N ALA A 207 -2.03 -25.23 -2.50
CA ALA A 207 -2.87 -25.10 -3.68
C ALA A 207 -4.33 -25.25 -3.23
N ALA A 208 -5.19 -24.30 -3.59
CA ALA A 208 -6.59 -24.31 -3.18
C ALA A 208 -7.57 -23.96 -4.32
N GLN A 209 -8.77 -24.50 -4.22
CA GLN A 209 -9.90 -24.22 -5.10
C GLN A 209 -11.20 -24.13 -4.28
N THR A 210 -12.12 -23.28 -4.71
CA THR A 210 -13.45 -23.15 -4.12
C THR A 210 -14.30 -24.41 -4.28
N MET A 211 -15.05 -24.72 -3.23
CA MET A 211 -16.10 -25.75 -3.23
C MET A 211 -17.48 -25.17 -3.59
N LYS A 212 -17.63 -23.84 -3.66
CA LYS A 212 -18.90 -23.16 -3.97
C LYS A 212 -19.04 -23.00 -5.48
N GLU A 213 -20.07 -23.63 -6.06
CA GLU A 213 -20.30 -23.65 -7.51
C GLU A 213 -20.60 -22.26 -8.08
N GLU A 214 -21.28 -21.40 -7.32
CA GLU A 214 -21.55 -20.02 -7.72
C GLU A 214 -20.26 -19.19 -7.88
N ILE A 215 -19.23 -19.46 -7.06
CA ILE A 215 -17.91 -18.80 -7.16
C ILE A 215 -17.12 -19.38 -8.33
N ARG A 216 -17.16 -20.71 -8.50
CA ARG A 216 -16.47 -21.42 -9.58
C ARG A 216 -16.85 -20.93 -10.97
N LYS A 217 -18.11 -20.52 -11.16
CA LYS A 217 -18.64 -19.99 -12.43
C LYS A 217 -18.02 -18.65 -12.85
N VAL A 218 -17.53 -17.85 -11.90
CA VAL A 218 -17.11 -16.45 -12.14
C VAL A 218 -15.63 -16.20 -11.83
N CYS A 219 -14.95 -17.11 -11.13
CA CYS A 219 -13.57 -16.88 -10.69
C CYS A 219 -12.53 -16.89 -11.82
N GLN A 220 -11.40 -16.22 -11.58
CA GLN A 220 -10.25 -16.27 -12.50
C GLN A 220 -9.57 -17.64 -12.46
N ASP A 221 -9.15 -18.06 -11.27
CA ASP A 221 -8.39 -19.28 -11.01
C ASP A 221 -9.19 -20.19 -10.06
N GLY A 222 -8.69 -20.45 -8.85
CA GLY A 222 -9.35 -21.28 -7.84
C GLY A 222 -10.47 -20.60 -7.06
N GLY A 223 -10.73 -19.30 -7.25
CA GLY A 223 -11.80 -18.59 -6.52
C GLY A 223 -11.53 -18.43 -5.01
N VAL A 224 -10.27 -18.54 -4.59
CA VAL A 224 -9.85 -18.48 -3.17
C VAL A 224 -10.20 -17.13 -2.54
N VAL A 225 -9.81 -16.01 -3.16
CA VAL A 225 -10.07 -14.66 -2.62
C VAL A 225 -11.56 -14.45 -2.37
N THR A 226 -12.40 -14.75 -3.38
CA THR A 226 -13.86 -14.65 -3.27
C THR A 226 -14.42 -15.58 -2.20
N SER A 227 -13.85 -16.78 -2.03
CA SER A 227 -14.31 -17.74 -1.01
C SER A 227 -14.00 -17.28 0.41
N ILE A 228 -12.79 -16.75 0.64
CA ILE A 228 -12.39 -16.18 1.94
C ILE A 228 -13.31 -15.01 2.29
N LEU A 229 -13.50 -14.06 1.37
CA LEU A 229 -14.37 -12.90 1.63
C LEU A 229 -15.82 -13.31 1.84
N ALA A 230 -16.34 -14.27 1.07
CA ALA A 230 -17.69 -14.80 1.27
C ALA A 230 -17.82 -15.43 2.66
N TYR A 231 -16.84 -16.21 3.12
CA TYR A 231 -16.82 -16.76 4.47
C TYR A 231 -16.86 -15.66 5.54
N LEU A 232 -16.04 -14.61 5.39
CA LEU A 232 -16.00 -13.49 6.34
C LEU A 232 -17.32 -12.71 6.40
N PHE A 233 -17.99 -12.52 5.26
CA PHE A 233 -19.34 -11.93 5.23
C PHE A 233 -20.38 -12.86 5.86
N ASP A 234 -20.38 -14.15 5.51
CA ASP A 234 -21.32 -15.15 6.06
C ASP A 234 -21.25 -15.23 7.60
N HIS A 235 -20.09 -14.90 8.20
CA HIS A 235 -19.86 -14.93 9.64
C HIS A 235 -19.81 -13.54 10.30
N ASN A 236 -20.16 -12.47 9.58
CA ASN A 236 -20.12 -11.07 10.07
C ASN A 236 -18.76 -10.66 10.68
N LEU A 237 -17.67 -11.19 10.12
CA LEU A 237 -16.31 -10.89 10.56
C LEU A 237 -15.78 -9.58 9.94
N ILE A 238 -16.32 -9.17 8.80
CA ILE A 238 -16.02 -7.89 8.14
C ILE A 238 -17.32 -7.14 7.82
N ASP A 239 -17.24 -5.81 7.80
CA ASP A 239 -18.33 -4.91 7.41
C ASP A 239 -18.27 -4.59 5.91
N GLY A 240 -17.09 -4.73 5.29
CA GLY A 240 -16.94 -4.55 3.85
C GLY A 240 -15.57 -4.93 3.32
N ALA A 241 -15.47 -4.98 1.99
CA ALA A 241 -14.23 -5.29 1.29
C ALA A 241 -13.95 -4.29 0.15
N LEU A 242 -12.72 -3.82 0.06
CA LEU A 242 -12.24 -2.97 -1.03
C LEU A 242 -11.80 -3.85 -2.20
N LEU A 243 -12.53 -3.75 -3.31
CA LEU A 243 -12.41 -4.61 -4.48
C LEU A 243 -12.45 -3.80 -5.78
N VAL A 244 -12.31 -4.51 -6.90
CA VAL A 244 -12.38 -3.93 -8.25
C VAL A 244 -13.53 -4.57 -9.02
N LYS A 245 -14.42 -3.74 -9.56
CA LYS A 245 -15.54 -4.16 -10.41
C LYS A 245 -15.27 -3.77 -11.86
N LYS A 246 -15.70 -4.60 -12.80
CA LYS A 246 -15.70 -4.26 -14.24
C LYS A 246 -16.84 -3.26 -14.51
N ARG A 247 -16.54 -2.17 -15.21
CA ARG A 247 -17.52 -1.22 -15.75
C ARG A 247 -17.95 -1.66 -17.15
N GLY A 248 -19.23 -2.02 -17.29
CA GLY A 248 -19.83 -2.38 -18.58
C GLY A 248 -19.08 -3.48 -19.33
N GLU A 249 -19.17 -3.44 -20.66
CA GLU A 249 -18.57 -4.44 -21.55
C GLU A 249 -17.12 -4.09 -21.96
N ASN A 250 -16.69 -2.84 -21.75
CA ASN A 250 -15.45 -2.31 -22.31
C ASN A 250 -14.20 -2.62 -21.48
N TRP A 251 -14.27 -3.52 -20.49
CA TRP A 251 -13.15 -3.92 -19.62
C TRP A 251 -12.46 -2.81 -18.83
N THR A 252 -13.01 -1.59 -18.84
CA THR A 252 -12.70 -0.58 -17.82
C THR A 252 -13.09 -1.09 -16.44
N SER A 253 -12.46 -0.57 -15.40
CA SER A 253 -12.66 -1.02 -14.03
C SER A 253 -12.80 0.13 -13.05
N GLU A 254 -13.41 -0.14 -11.90
CA GLU A 254 -13.60 0.85 -10.85
C GLU A 254 -13.39 0.28 -9.46
N PRO A 255 -12.88 1.10 -8.52
CA PRO A 255 -12.77 0.70 -7.13
C PRO A 255 -14.16 0.71 -6.48
N VAL A 256 -14.53 -0.41 -5.86
CA VAL A 256 -15.80 -0.58 -5.14
C VAL A 256 -15.55 -0.98 -3.68
N VAL A 257 -16.51 -0.66 -2.83
CA VAL A 257 -16.58 -1.14 -1.45
C VAL A 257 -17.85 -1.96 -1.33
N VAL A 258 -17.69 -3.28 -1.35
CA VAL A 258 -18.80 -4.22 -1.25
C VAL A 258 -19.11 -4.50 0.20
N THR A 259 -20.40 -4.67 0.52
CA THR A 259 -20.87 -4.91 1.89
C THR A 259 -21.71 -6.19 2.02
N ASN A 260 -21.84 -6.96 0.94
CA ASN A 260 -22.57 -8.23 0.91
C ASN A 260 -22.01 -9.20 -0.14
N LYS A 261 -22.48 -10.45 -0.09
CA LYS A 261 -22.03 -11.56 -0.94
C LYS A 261 -22.45 -11.40 -2.42
N ASP A 262 -23.60 -10.81 -2.70
CA ASP A 262 -24.09 -10.66 -4.08
C ASP A 262 -23.21 -9.66 -4.84
N GLU A 263 -22.93 -8.50 -4.24
CA GLU A 263 -21.98 -7.52 -4.76
C GLU A 263 -20.58 -8.10 -4.92
N LEU A 264 -20.15 -8.98 -4.01
CA LEU A 264 -18.85 -9.63 -4.05
C LEU A 264 -18.67 -10.49 -5.32
N LEU A 265 -19.67 -11.28 -5.73
CA LEU A 265 -19.56 -12.13 -6.92
C LEU A 265 -19.35 -11.32 -8.21
N GLU A 266 -19.90 -10.11 -8.29
CA GLU A 266 -19.74 -9.20 -9.44
C GLU A 266 -18.31 -8.64 -9.58
N THR A 267 -17.49 -8.77 -8.53
CA THR A 267 -16.08 -8.31 -8.54
C THR A 267 -15.11 -9.39 -9.00
N ALA A 268 -15.56 -10.65 -9.14
CA ALA A 268 -14.71 -11.78 -9.50
C ALA A 268 -14.07 -11.64 -10.90
N GLY A 269 -12.98 -12.36 -11.11
CA GLY A 269 -12.20 -12.33 -12.35
C GLY A 269 -11.18 -11.19 -12.41
N THR A 270 -10.06 -11.42 -13.08
CA THR A 270 -8.97 -10.43 -13.16
C THR A 270 -9.29 -9.36 -14.20
N LYS A 271 -8.97 -8.11 -13.87
CA LYS A 271 -8.99 -6.99 -14.81
C LYS A 271 -7.54 -6.53 -14.92
N TYR A 272 -6.91 -6.74 -16.07
CA TYR A 272 -5.51 -6.37 -16.32
C TYR A 272 -5.34 -4.87 -16.63
N VAL A 273 -6.23 -4.05 -16.09
CA VAL A 273 -6.21 -2.60 -16.19
C VAL A 273 -6.00 -2.06 -14.79
N VAL A 274 -5.17 -1.04 -14.68
CA VAL A 274 -4.90 -0.36 -13.42
C VAL A 274 -6.19 0.22 -12.83
N THR A 275 -6.30 0.21 -11.50
CA THR A 275 -7.46 0.76 -10.80
C THR A 275 -7.02 1.27 -9.43
N PRO A 276 -7.43 2.49 -9.03
CA PRO A 276 -7.05 3.07 -7.75
C PRO A 276 -7.88 2.49 -6.60
N THR A 277 -7.68 1.19 -6.31
CA THR A 277 -8.44 0.41 -5.31
C THR A 277 -8.48 1.10 -3.94
N LEU A 278 -7.41 1.77 -3.53
CA LEU A 278 -7.32 2.37 -2.20
C LEU A 278 -8.15 3.64 -2.03
N VAL A 279 -8.69 4.23 -3.11
CA VAL A 279 -9.78 5.25 -3.03
C VAL A 279 -11.00 4.67 -2.29
N GLY A 280 -11.15 3.34 -2.30
CA GLY A 280 -12.15 2.64 -1.52
C GLY A 280 -12.07 2.89 -0.01
N LEU A 281 -10.93 3.31 0.55
CA LEU A 281 -10.81 3.60 1.99
C LEU A 281 -11.67 4.80 2.39
N GLU A 282 -11.64 5.88 1.60
CA GLU A 282 -12.51 7.03 1.83
C GLU A 282 -14.00 6.65 1.68
N LYS A 283 -14.33 5.82 0.70
CA LYS A 283 -15.71 5.32 0.50
C LYS A 283 -16.16 4.46 1.69
N ALA A 284 -15.29 3.61 2.22
CA ALA A 284 -15.57 2.77 3.37
C ALA A 284 -15.80 3.60 4.64
N LYS A 285 -14.95 4.62 4.87
CA LYS A 285 -15.14 5.59 5.96
C LYS A 285 -16.48 6.32 5.85
N LYS A 286 -16.82 6.84 4.68
CA LYS A 286 -18.12 7.51 4.42
C LYS A 286 -19.32 6.60 4.70
N LYS A 287 -19.17 5.28 4.48
CA LYS A 287 -20.18 4.25 4.82
C LYS A 287 -20.17 3.85 6.31
N GLY A 288 -19.25 4.38 7.12
CA GLY A 288 -19.12 4.03 8.54
C GLY A 288 -18.61 2.61 8.82
N LEU A 289 -17.94 1.99 7.84
CA LEU A 289 -17.43 0.62 7.99
C LEU A 289 -16.23 0.60 8.93
N LYS A 290 -16.21 -0.35 9.86
CA LYS A 290 -15.17 -0.44 10.89
C LYS A 290 -14.17 -1.54 10.60
N LYS A 291 -14.63 -2.72 10.19
CA LYS A 291 -13.82 -3.90 9.89
C LYS A 291 -13.77 -4.12 8.38
N ILE A 292 -12.68 -3.68 7.74
CA ILE A 292 -12.55 -3.79 6.28
C ILE A 292 -11.51 -4.82 5.86
N ALA A 293 -11.82 -5.58 4.82
CA ALA A 293 -10.83 -6.36 4.09
C ALA A 293 -10.32 -5.55 2.88
N VAL A 294 -9.03 -5.66 2.57
CA VAL A 294 -8.44 -5.03 1.38
C VAL A 294 -7.88 -6.11 0.47
N VAL A 295 -8.31 -6.12 -0.79
CA VAL A 295 -7.69 -6.93 -1.83
C VAL A 295 -6.91 -6.02 -2.77
N GLY A 296 -5.63 -6.30 -2.97
CA GLY A 296 -4.81 -5.43 -3.81
C GLY A 296 -3.58 -6.09 -4.40
N THR A 297 -3.02 -5.42 -5.40
CA THR A 297 -1.72 -5.78 -6.00
C THR A 297 -0.56 -5.39 -5.06
N PRO A 298 0.67 -5.88 -5.29
CA PRO A 298 1.81 -5.63 -4.41
C PRO A 298 2.04 -4.16 -4.09
N CYS A 299 1.99 -3.28 -5.11
CA CYS A 299 2.18 -1.84 -4.91
C CYS A 299 1.06 -1.18 -4.09
N GLN A 300 -0.18 -1.70 -4.15
CA GLN A 300 -1.29 -1.22 -3.32
C GLN A 300 -1.10 -1.68 -1.87
N ILE A 301 -0.68 -2.92 -1.65
CA ILE A 301 -0.43 -3.42 -0.29
C ILE A 301 0.81 -2.76 0.34
N GLN A 302 1.85 -2.47 -0.45
CA GLN A 302 2.98 -1.64 -0.02
C GLN A 302 2.51 -0.27 0.49
N ALA A 303 1.56 0.38 -0.19
CA ALA A 303 1.01 1.66 0.25
C ALA A 303 0.25 1.53 1.58
N VAL A 304 -0.57 0.49 1.73
CA VAL A 304 -1.30 0.20 2.98
C VAL A 304 -0.33 -0.04 4.14
N ARG A 305 0.65 -0.94 3.98
CA ARG A 305 1.63 -1.22 5.03
C ARG A 305 2.51 -0.03 5.35
N LYS A 306 2.88 0.78 4.36
CA LYS A 306 3.63 2.01 4.59
C LYS A 306 2.86 2.97 5.50
N VAL A 307 1.54 3.14 5.29
CA VAL A 307 0.70 3.95 6.18
C VAL A 307 0.66 3.33 7.58
N GLN A 308 0.42 2.03 7.70
CA GLN A 308 0.38 1.35 9.01
C GLN A 308 1.68 1.51 9.81
N VAL A 309 2.84 1.54 9.13
CA VAL A 309 4.14 1.70 9.78
C VAL A 309 4.48 3.16 10.11
N PHE A 310 4.25 4.08 9.18
CA PHE A 310 4.70 5.46 9.31
C PHE A 310 3.63 6.43 9.83
N SER A 311 2.37 6.01 9.90
CA SER A 311 1.31 6.75 10.60
C SER A 311 0.07 5.88 10.87
N SER A 312 0.07 5.18 12.01
CA SER A 312 -1.08 4.38 12.43
C SER A 312 -2.33 5.23 12.72
N ALA A 313 -2.20 6.48 13.16
CA ALA A 313 -3.36 7.36 13.34
C ALA A 313 -4.11 7.62 12.02
N PHE A 314 -3.41 7.84 10.90
CA PHE A 314 -4.08 7.96 9.61
C PHE A 314 -4.81 6.68 9.22
N GLN A 315 -4.22 5.52 9.53
CA GLN A 315 -4.90 4.24 9.33
C GLN A 315 -6.18 4.16 10.18
N GLU A 316 -6.13 4.50 11.47
CA GLU A 316 -7.28 4.47 12.37
C GLU A 316 -8.39 5.42 11.92
N VAL A 317 -8.04 6.64 11.53
CA VAL A 317 -9.00 7.63 11.03
C VAL A 317 -9.67 7.16 9.74
N MET A 318 -8.94 6.49 8.83
CA MET A 318 -9.51 6.02 7.57
C MET A 318 -10.28 4.69 7.67
N GLY A 319 -10.10 3.94 8.76
CA GLY A 319 -10.82 2.69 9.05
C GLY A 319 -9.88 1.53 9.39
N ASN A 320 -10.37 0.56 10.16
CA ASN A 320 -9.55 -0.55 10.63
C ASN A 320 -9.49 -1.68 9.59
N ILE A 321 -8.35 -1.81 8.92
CA ILE A 321 -8.09 -2.91 7.99
C ILE A 321 -7.85 -4.20 8.79
N LEU A 322 -8.87 -5.05 8.81
CA LEU A 322 -8.83 -6.33 9.50
C LEU A 322 -7.92 -7.32 8.76
N LEU A 323 -8.11 -7.45 7.45
CA LEU A 323 -7.44 -8.45 6.62
C LEU A 323 -6.93 -7.84 5.32
N ILE A 324 -5.71 -8.20 4.93
CA ILE A 324 -5.11 -7.85 3.65
C ILE A 324 -4.88 -9.11 2.82
N ILE A 325 -5.60 -9.23 1.70
CA ILE A 325 -5.39 -10.28 0.72
C ILE A 325 -4.62 -9.70 -0.48
N GLY A 326 -3.40 -10.15 -0.66
CA GLY A 326 -2.56 -9.74 -1.77
C GLY A 326 -2.76 -10.64 -2.98
N ILE A 327 -3.02 -10.09 -4.16
CA ILE A 327 -2.96 -10.88 -5.40
C ILE A 327 -1.56 -10.81 -6.00
N PHE A 328 -1.11 -11.92 -6.61
CA PHE A 328 0.14 -11.93 -7.37
C PHE A 328 0.01 -10.98 -8.57
N CYS A 329 1.07 -10.23 -8.86
CA CYS A 329 1.07 -9.29 -9.97
C CYS A 329 2.48 -9.15 -10.53
N MET A 330 2.63 -9.43 -11.82
CA MET A 330 3.90 -9.21 -12.53
C MET A 330 3.95 -7.78 -13.09
N GLU A 331 2.94 -7.43 -13.88
CA GLU A 331 2.81 -6.13 -14.54
C GLU A 331 1.33 -5.77 -14.70
N ASN A 332 1.06 -4.49 -14.94
CA ASN A 332 -0.29 -3.97 -15.14
C ASN A 332 -0.28 -2.91 -16.25
N PHE A 333 -1.44 -2.65 -16.86
CA PHE A 333 -1.56 -1.85 -18.08
C PHE A 333 -2.53 -0.68 -17.86
N SER A 334 -2.34 0.40 -18.62
CA SER A 334 -3.40 1.41 -18.78
C SER A 334 -4.54 0.82 -19.60
N TYR A 335 -5.72 1.43 -19.51
CA TYR A 335 -6.86 1.01 -20.32
C TYR A 335 -6.53 1.01 -21.82
N GLN A 336 -5.87 2.07 -22.29
CA GLN A 336 -5.50 2.23 -23.70
C GLN A 336 -4.51 1.15 -24.16
N ASN A 337 -3.53 0.82 -23.32
CA ASN A 337 -2.55 -0.23 -23.65
C ASN A 337 -3.20 -1.62 -23.62
N MET A 338 -4.13 -1.87 -22.69
CA MET A 338 -4.87 -3.14 -22.68
C MET A 338 -5.78 -3.28 -23.91
N LYS A 339 -6.49 -2.21 -24.29
CA LYS A 339 -7.26 -2.18 -25.54
C LYS A 339 -6.38 -2.49 -26.75
N LYS A 340 -5.21 -1.85 -26.83
CA LYS A 340 -4.22 -2.11 -27.88
C LYS A 340 -3.77 -3.57 -27.91
N ILE A 341 -3.46 -4.18 -26.76
CA ILE A 341 -3.08 -5.60 -26.69
C ILE A 341 -4.20 -6.49 -27.26
N VAL A 342 -5.44 -6.27 -26.84
CA VAL A 342 -6.57 -7.12 -27.22
C VAL A 342 -6.93 -6.96 -28.70
N GLU A 343 -7.02 -5.72 -29.19
CA GLU A 343 -7.48 -5.43 -30.55
C GLU A 343 -6.36 -5.57 -31.59
N GLU A 344 -5.14 -5.11 -31.30
CA GLU A 344 -4.05 -5.12 -32.28
C GLU A 344 -3.21 -6.39 -32.23
N TYR A 345 -2.95 -6.95 -31.04
CA TYR A 345 -2.10 -8.15 -30.93
C TYR A 345 -2.94 -9.43 -30.95
N CYS A 346 -4.01 -9.49 -30.17
CA CYS A 346 -4.90 -10.67 -30.16
C CYS A 346 -5.93 -10.67 -31.29
N LYS A 347 -6.11 -9.55 -32.01
CA LYS A 347 -7.10 -9.42 -33.11
C LYS A 347 -8.54 -9.73 -32.65
N VAL A 348 -8.87 -9.37 -31.40
CA VAL A 348 -10.20 -9.55 -30.82
C VAL A 348 -10.80 -8.18 -30.50
N ASN A 349 -12.06 -7.94 -30.87
CA ASN A 349 -12.77 -6.76 -30.38
C ASN A 349 -12.94 -6.88 -28.85
N LEU A 350 -12.52 -5.84 -28.11
CA LEU A 350 -12.52 -5.84 -26.65
C LEU A 350 -13.92 -6.11 -26.04
N GLU A 351 -14.99 -5.62 -26.67
CA GLU A 351 -16.38 -5.83 -26.21
C GLU A 351 -16.84 -7.30 -26.34
N ASN A 352 -16.17 -8.06 -27.22
CA ASN A 352 -16.37 -9.49 -27.37
C ASN A 352 -15.51 -10.31 -26.40
N ALA A 353 -14.59 -9.72 -25.63
CA ALA A 353 -13.79 -10.46 -24.66
C ALA A 353 -14.64 -10.88 -23.44
N ARG A 354 -14.70 -12.18 -23.16
CA ARG A 354 -15.37 -12.75 -21.98
C ARG A 354 -14.41 -12.92 -20.81
N LYS A 355 -13.19 -13.39 -21.07
CA LYS A 355 -12.13 -13.58 -20.07
C LYS A 355 -10.77 -13.24 -20.66
N MET A 356 -9.89 -12.68 -19.84
CA MET A 356 -8.47 -12.52 -20.15
C MET A 356 -7.68 -13.38 -19.17
N ASP A 357 -6.55 -13.90 -19.59
CA ASP A 357 -5.70 -14.74 -18.74
C ASP A 357 -4.22 -14.61 -19.11
N ILE A 358 -3.35 -14.65 -18.10
CA ILE A 358 -1.89 -14.70 -18.26
C ILE A 358 -1.39 -16.00 -17.67
N ASN A 359 -0.92 -16.91 -18.52
CA ASN A 359 -0.45 -18.22 -18.10
C ASN A 359 0.68 -18.71 -19.01
N LYS A 360 1.70 -19.38 -18.44
CA LYS A 360 2.86 -19.93 -19.16
C LYS A 360 3.51 -18.94 -20.13
N GLY A 361 3.64 -17.67 -19.72
CA GLY A 361 4.26 -16.61 -20.53
C GLY A 361 3.43 -16.14 -21.73
N GLN A 362 2.13 -16.45 -21.76
CA GLN A 362 1.19 -16.01 -22.79
C GLN A 362 0.10 -15.16 -22.15
N PHE A 363 -0.22 -14.02 -22.76
CA PHE A 363 -1.48 -13.32 -22.54
C PHE A 363 -2.52 -13.88 -23.50
N SER A 364 -3.74 -14.12 -23.02
CA SER A 364 -4.78 -14.71 -23.84
C SER A 364 -6.15 -14.13 -23.59
N VAL A 365 -6.93 -14.06 -24.67
CA VAL A 365 -8.30 -13.55 -24.69
C VAL A 365 -9.23 -14.67 -25.09
N HIS A 366 -10.23 -14.92 -24.26
CA HIS A 366 -11.33 -15.84 -24.50
C HIS A 366 -12.55 -15.02 -24.91
N PRO A 367 -12.92 -14.97 -26.20
CA PRO A 367 -14.08 -14.22 -26.65
C PRO A 367 -15.41 -14.89 -26.23
N LYS A 368 -16.53 -14.16 -26.29
CA LYS A 368 -17.88 -14.70 -26.07
C LYS A 368 -18.25 -15.70 -27.16
N SER A 369 -17.76 -15.47 -28.38
CA SER A 369 -17.87 -16.38 -29.53
C SER A 369 -16.55 -16.44 -30.31
N GLY A 370 -16.17 -17.63 -30.76
CA GLY A 370 -14.94 -17.87 -31.51
C GLY A 370 -13.84 -18.53 -30.69
N GLU A 371 -12.68 -18.71 -31.32
CA GLU A 371 -11.53 -19.37 -30.70
C GLU A 371 -10.72 -18.43 -29.79
N LYS A 372 -10.02 -19.03 -28.82
CA LYS A 372 -9.08 -18.34 -27.94
C LYS A 372 -7.94 -17.75 -28.79
N SER A 373 -7.62 -16.47 -28.56
CA SER A 373 -6.43 -15.82 -29.12
C SER A 373 -5.36 -15.63 -28.04
N SER A 374 -4.08 -15.74 -28.39
CA SER A 374 -2.96 -15.61 -27.45
C SER A 374 -1.77 -14.89 -28.07
N VAL A 375 -1.03 -14.15 -27.25
CA VAL A 375 0.22 -13.47 -27.62
C VAL A 375 1.28 -13.71 -26.53
N PRO A 376 2.56 -13.90 -26.90
CA PRO A 376 3.64 -13.99 -25.92
C PRO A 376 3.78 -12.71 -25.09
N ILE A 377 3.95 -12.84 -23.77
CA ILE A 377 4.11 -11.70 -22.84
C ILE A 377 5.29 -10.80 -23.24
N LYS A 378 6.39 -11.40 -23.71
CA LYS A 378 7.58 -10.66 -24.19
C LYS A 378 7.27 -9.66 -25.31
N ASP A 379 6.21 -9.88 -26.09
CA ASP A 379 5.85 -9.01 -27.22
C ASP A 379 4.99 -7.82 -26.77
N ILE A 380 4.43 -7.88 -25.55
CA ILE A 380 3.54 -6.85 -24.99
C ILE A 380 4.06 -6.22 -23.69
N THR A 381 5.10 -6.74 -23.06
CA THR A 381 5.65 -6.20 -21.79
C THR A 381 6.11 -4.75 -21.92
N GLY A 382 6.52 -4.29 -23.11
CA GLY A 382 6.83 -2.88 -23.37
C GLY A 382 5.60 -1.94 -23.30
N LEU A 383 4.38 -2.49 -23.25
CA LEU A 383 3.13 -1.74 -23.04
C LEU A 383 2.72 -1.71 -21.55
N ALA A 384 3.44 -2.40 -20.66
CA ALA A 384 3.20 -2.29 -19.23
C ALA A 384 3.45 -0.87 -18.74
N ARG A 385 2.84 -0.51 -17.61
CA ARG A 385 3.11 0.78 -16.97
C ARG A 385 4.60 0.86 -16.58
N PRO A 386 5.31 1.99 -16.84
CA PRO A 386 6.73 2.10 -16.52
C PRO A 386 7.08 1.77 -15.06
N ALA A 387 6.20 2.14 -14.12
CA ALA A 387 6.32 1.83 -12.70
C ALA A 387 6.34 0.32 -12.35
N CYS A 388 5.89 -0.56 -13.24
CA CYS A 388 5.93 -2.01 -13.06
C CYS A 388 7.35 -2.57 -13.24
N HIS A 389 8.17 -1.97 -14.12
CA HIS A 389 9.53 -2.46 -14.40
C HIS A 389 10.52 -2.26 -13.24
N VAL A 390 10.15 -1.43 -12.25
CA VAL A 390 10.93 -1.20 -11.04
C VAL A 390 10.27 -1.84 -9.80
N CYS A 391 9.22 -2.64 -9.97
CA CYS A 391 8.54 -3.32 -8.88
C CYS A 391 9.28 -4.60 -8.51
N PRO A 392 9.77 -4.76 -7.26
CA PRO A 392 10.52 -5.95 -6.85
C PRO A 392 9.62 -7.07 -6.32
N ASP A 393 8.30 -6.85 -6.23
CA ASP A 393 7.39 -7.72 -5.51
C ASP A 393 6.35 -8.32 -6.47
N LEU A 394 6.46 -9.64 -6.68
CA LEU A 394 5.53 -10.45 -7.47
C LEU A 394 4.43 -11.08 -6.62
N THR A 395 4.82 -11.64 -5.46
CA THR A 395 3.97 -12.52 -4.66
C THR A 395 3.22 -11.80 -3.56
N ASN A 396 3.33 -10.47 -3.48
CA ASN A 396 2.65 -9.62 -2.52
C ASN A 396 3.13 -9.90 -1.08
N GLU A 397 4.43 -9.73 -0.87
CA GLU A 397 5.14 -10.18 0.35
C GLU A 397 4.66 -9.54 1.66
N LEU A 398 3.89 -8.45 1.55
CA LEU A 398 3.40 -7.67 2.67
C LEU A 398 1.93 -7.93 3.02
N ALA A 399 1.24 -8.83 2.31
CA ALA A 399 -0.14 -9.21 2.62
C ALA A 399 -0.24 -10.15 3.83
N ASP A 400 -1.45 -10.36 4.36
CA ASP A 400 -1.70 -11.42 5.36
C ASP A 400 -1.81 -12.79 4.68
N ILE A 401 -2.53 -12.82 3.55
CA ILE A 401 -2.69 -13.98 2.66
C ILE A 401 -2.35 -13.50 1.25
N SER A 402 -1.49 -14.22 0.53
CA SER A 402 -1.23 -13.93 -0.89
C SER A 402 -1.77 -15.03 -1.78
N VAL A 403 -2.38 -14.65 -2.90
CA VAL A 403 -3.06 -15.57 -3.81
C VAL A 403 -2.68 -15.28 -5.25
N GLY A 404 -2.38 -16.32 -6.03
CA GLY A 404 -2.20 -16.18 -7.47
C GLY A 404 -2.26 -17.49 -8.22
N SER A 405 -2.14 -17.42 -9.54
CA SER A 405 -2.22 -18.59 -10.43
C SER A 405 -0.91 -19.38 -10.49
N ILE A 406 0.23 -18.68 -10.47
CA ILE A 406 1.57 -19.27 -10.64
C ILE A 406 1.86 -20.29 -9.52
N GLY A 407 2.30 -21.49 -9.91
CA GLY A 407 2.64 -22.58 -8.98
C GLY A 407 1.53 -23.63 -8.79
N SER A 408 0.33 -23.40 -9.35
CA SER A 408 -0.81 -24.31 -9.25
C SER A 408 -1.33 -24.74 -10.62
N PRO A 409 -2.02 -25.89 -10.73
CA PRO A 409 -2.65 -26.32 -11.98
C PRO A 409 -3.84 -25.43 -12.38
N PRO A 410 -4.30 -25.46 -13.65
CA PRO A 410 -5.46 -24.69 -14.09
C PRO A 410 -6.69 -24.91 -13.21
N GLY A 411 -7.36 -23.83 -12.84
CA GLY A 411 -8.53 -23.86 -11.96
C GLY A 411 -8.19 -23.94 -10.47
N TRP A 412 -6.91 -23.96 -10.09
CA TRP A 412 -6.44 -23.85 -8.72
C TRP A 412 -5.67 -22.55 -8.52
N SER A 413 -5.56 -22.08 -7.28
CA SER A 413 -4.72 -20.94 -6.91
C SER A 413 -3.66 -21.38 -5.92
N THR A 414 -2.46 -20.85 -6.09
CA THR A 414 -1.41 -20.89 -5.07
C THR A 414 -1.76 -19.87 -3.99
N VAL A 415 -1.74 -20.32 -2.74
CA VAL A 415 -2.04 -19.52 -1.56
C VAL A 415 -0.82 -19.53 -0.64
N ILE A 416 -0.32 -18.35 -0.29
CA ILE A 416 0.82 -18.18 0.61
C ILE A 416 0.31 -17.47 1.87
N ILE A 417 0.41 -18.15 3.01
CA ILE A 417 0.04 -17.60 4.32
C ILE A 417 1.24 -16.87 4.91
N ARG A 418 1.11 -15.58 5.20
CA ARG A 418 2.23 -14.73 5.63
C ARG A 418 2.17 -14.34 7.10
N THR A 419 0.98 -14.07 7.63
CA THR A 419 0.77 -13.66 9.03
C THR A 419 -0.06 -14.70 9.79
N GLU A 420 0.02 -14.68 11.12
CA GLU A 420 -0.82 -15.57 11.95
C GLU A 420 -2.30 -15.35 11.67
N LYS A 421 -2.70 -14.07 11.59
CA LYS A 421 -4.06 -13.67 11.22
C LYS A 421 -4.50 -14.26 9.88
N GLY A 422 -3.60 -14.27 8.88
CA GLY A 422 -3.88 -14.90 7.60
C GLY A 422 -4.08 -16.41 7.71
N GLY A 423 -3.35 -17.08 8.60
CA GLY A 423 -3.45 -18.51 8.85
C GLY A 423 -4.66 -18.92 9.68
N GLU A 424 -5.15 -18.07 10.58
CA GLU A 424 -6.39 -18.31 11.33
C GLU A 424 -7.64 -18.21 10.45
N ILE A 425 -7.59 -17.38 9.40
CA ILE A 425 -8.71 -17.13 8.48
C ILE A 425 -8.77 -18.15 7.33
N PHE A 426 -7.61 -18.59 6.84
CA PHE A 426 -7.50 -19.56 5.73
C PHE A 426 -7.72 -20.99 6.22
#